data_AF-A0A316N7C1-F1
#
_entry.id   AF-A0A316N7C1-F1
#
_cell.length_a   1.000
_cell.length_b   1.000
_cell.length_c   1.000
_cell.angle_alpha   90.00
_cell.angle_beta   90.00
_cell.angle_gamma   90.00
#
_symmetry.space_group_name_H-M   'P 1'
#
loop_
_entity.id
_entity.type
_entity.pdbx_description
1 polymer ?
#
loop_
_entity_poly.entity_id
_entity_poly.type
_entity_poly.pdbx_seq_one_letter_code
_entity_poly.pdbx_strand_id
1 'polypeptide(L)' 'MALPRMRLIKECVAELKALDPHTAVTEYYLRRLVKSGKFPVVMAGNKALINFDSLLDYLSNPVPDTEPSGTIRRVAER' A
#
# COMPACT_ATOMS: atom_id res chain seq x y z
N MET A 1 -25.01 -0.78 8.50
CA MET A 1 -24.07 -0.46 7.41
C MET A 1 -23.21 0.70 7.89
N ALA A 2 -21.96 0.46 8.26
CA ALA A 2 -21.08 1.51 8.78
C ALA A 2 -20.54 2.36 7.62
N LEU A 3 -20.40 3.66 7.84
CA LEU A 3 -19.77 4.55 6.88
C LEU A 3 -18.30 4.12 6.71
N PRO A 4 -17.79 3.94 5.47
CA PRO A 4 -16.41 3.53 5.27
C PRO A 4 -15.43 4.56 5.82
N ARG A 5 -14.36 4.10 6.48
CA ARG A 5 -13.30 4.94 7.05
C ARG A 5 -12.35 5.42 5.97
N MET A 6 -12.80 6.36 5.15
CA MET A 6 -11.98 6.96 4.09
C MET A 6 -10.97 7.93 4.69
N ARG A 7 -9.69 7.75 4.35
CA ARG A 7 -8.56 8.54 4.86
C ARG A 7 -7.57 8.86 3.76
N LEU A 8 -6.90 10.01 3.90
CA LEU A 8 -5.74 10.34 3.09
C LEU A 8 -4.52 9.56 3.57
N ILE A 9 -3.52 9.39 2.70
CA ILE A 9 -2.25 8.69 3.02
C ILE A 9 -1.64 9.18 4.35
N LYS A 10 -1.55 10.50 4.55
CA LYS A 10 -1.01 11.10 5.78
C LYS A 10 -1.81 10.71 7.03
N GLU A 11 -3.14 10.64 6.90
CA GLU A 11 -4.06 10.30 7.99
C GLU A 11 -4.01 8.80 8.28
N CYS A 12 -3.90 7.95 7.26
CA CYS A 12 -3.68 6.52 7.43
C CYS A 12 -2.41 6.24 8.25
N VAL A 13 -1.30 6.92 7.95
CA VAL A 13 -0.05 6.74 8.72
C VAL A 13 -0.23 7.22 10.16
N ALA A 14 -0.89 8.36 10.37
CA ALA A 14 -1.15 8.87 11.71
C ALA A 14 -2.02 7.92 12.54
N GLU A 15 -3.10 7.37 11.95
CA GLU A 15 -3.95 6.38 12.60
C GLU A 15 -3.23 5.06 12.86
N LEU A 16 -2.43 4.57 11.91
CA LEU A 16 -1.61 3.37 12.11
C LEU A 16 -0.63 3.56 13.27
N LYS A 17 0.04 4.71 13.36
CA LYS A 17 0.95 5.01 14.48
C LYS A 17 0.23 5.18 15.80
N ALA A 18 -1.01 5.65 15.79
CA ALA A 18 -1.82 5.75 17.00
C ALA A 18 -2.26 4.35 17.52
N LEU A 19 -2.53 3.41 16.61
CA LEU A 19 -2.87 2.03 16.94
C LEU A 19 -1.63 1.19 17.32
N ASP A 20 -0.54 1.36 16.57
CA ASP A 20 0.75 0.72 16.80
C ASP A 20 1.89 1.75 16.64
N PRO A 21 2.39 2.30 17.77
CA PRO A 21 3.49 3.27 17.76
C PRO A 21 4.79 2.75 17.13
N HIS A 22 4.98 1.43 17.07
CA HIS A 22 6.20 0.80 16.55
C HIS A 22 6.07 0.40 15.07
N THR A 23 4.95 0.73 14.42
CA THR A 23 4.74 0.44 13.01
C THR A 23 5.79 1.15 12.13
N ALA A 24 6.44 0.38 11.27
CA ALA A 24 7.40 0.87 10.28
C ALA A 24 6.75 1.44 8.99
N VAL A 25 5.42 1.51 8.94
CA VAL A 25 4.68 2.02 7.78
C VAL A 25 4.90 3.52 7.64
N THR A 26 5.40 3.92 6.48
CA THR A 26 5.65 5.31 6.11
C THR A 26 4.69 5.77 5.01
N GLU A 27 4.57 7.08 4.83
CA GLU A 27 3.80 7.62 3.70
C GLU A 27 4.34 7.15 2.35
N TYR A 28 5.66 7.01 2.23
CA TYR A 28 6.30 6.54 1.00
C TYR A 28 5.86 5.11 0.67
N TYR A 29 5.84 4.22 1.66
CA TYR A 29 5.36 2.86 1.49
C TYR A 29 3.91 2.85 1.01
N LEU A 30 3.01 3.61 1.63
CA LEU A 30 1.62 3.69 1.19
C LEU A 30 1.48 4.28 -0.22
N ARG A 31 2.26 5.30 -0.60
CA ARG A 31 2.26 5.82 -1.99
C ARG A 31 2.68 4.76 -2.99
N ARG A 32 3.66 3.91 -2.64
CA ARG A 32 4.06 2.77 -3.48
C ARG A 32 2.96 1.72 -3.55
N LEU A 33 2.29 1.46 -2.43
CA LEU A 33 1.19 0.51 -2.33
C LEU A 33 -0.01 0.94 -3.20
N VAL A 34 -0.38 2.22 -3.14
CA VAL A 34 -1.42 2.80 -4.02
C VAL A 34 -1.05 2.61 -5.49
N LYS A 35 0.20 2.86 -5.88
CA LYS A 35 0.67 2.64 -7.25
C LYS A 35 0.65 1.18 -7.68
N SER A 36 0.86 0.25 -6.75
CA SER A 36 0.81 -1.19 -7.03
C SER A 36 -0.60 -1.71 -7.27
N GLY A 37 -1.65 -0.96 -6.90
CA GLY A 37 -3.04 -1.33 -7.17
C GLY A 37 -3.55 -2.56 -6.44
N LYS A 38 -2.84 -3.03 -5.39
CA LYS A 38 -3.15 -4.27 -4.67
C LYS A 38 -4.41 -4.23 -3.80
N PHE A 39 -4.96 -3.05 -3.54
CA PHE A 39 -6.15 -2.84 -2.72
C PHE A 39 -6.97 -1.66 -3.28
N PRO A 40 -8.28 -1.57 -2.99
CA PRO A 40 -9.13 -0.55 -3.59
C PRO A 40 -8.80 0.85 -3.05
N VAL A 41 -8.50 1.77 -3.96
CA VAL A 41 -8.19 3.17 -3.69
C VAL A 41 -9.02 4.05 -4.61
N VAL A 42 -9.58 5.14 -4.07
CA VAL A 42 -10.33 6.13 -4.85
C VAL A 42 -9.46 7.37 -5.02
N MET A 43 -9.29 7.82 -6.26
CA MET A 43 -8.56 9.05 -6.55
C MET A 43 -9.51 10.26 -6.51
N ALA A 44 -9.21 11.24 -5.68
CA ALA A 44 -9.88 12.54 -5.61
C ALA A 44 -8.92 13.62 -6.14
N GLY A 45 -8.90 13.79 -7.47
CA GLY A 45 -7.87 14.57 -8.16
C GLY A 45 -6.49 13.95 -7.94
N ASN A 46 -5.57 14.72 -7.36
CA ASN A 46 -4.21 14.25 -7.07
C ASN A 46 -4.06 13.53 -5.73
N LYS A 47 -5.15 13.41 -4.95
CA LYS A 47 -5.13 12.78 -3.63
C LYS A 47 -5.71 11.37 -3.69
N ALA A 48 -5.04 10.43 -3.04
CA ALA A 48 -5.54 9.08 -2.85
C ALA A 48 -6.37 8.99 -1.56
N LEU A 49 -7.63 8.61 -1.70
CA LEU A 49 -8.52 8.25 -0.60
C LEU A 49 -8.51 6.73 -0.44
N ILE A 50 -8.05 6.30 0.73
CA ILE A 50 -7.87 4.91 1.12
C ILE A 50 -8.96 4.55 2.12
N ASN A 51 -9.61 3.41 1.93
CA ASN A 51 -10.40 2.81 3.00
C ASN A 51 -9.45 2.19 4.03
N PHE A 52 -9.48 2.70 5.26
CA PHE A 52 -8.60 2.25 6.33
C PHE A 52 -8.79 0.78 6.68
N ASP A 53 -10.03 0.28 6.65
CA ASP A 53 -10.32 -1.11 7.00
C ASP A 53 -9.75 -2.08 5.94
N SER A 54 -9.85 -1.71 4.67
CA SER A 54 -9.25 -2.47 3.56
C SER A 54 -7.72 -2.45 3.61
N LEU A 55 -7.12 -1.36 4.10
CA LEU A 55 -5.68 -1.27 4.31
C LEU A 55 -5.21 -2.21 5.43
N LEU A 56 -5.95 -2.26 6.55
CA LEU A 56 -5.64 -3.18 7.66
C LEU A 56 -5.75 -4.64 7.23
N ASP A 57 -6.79 -4.98 6.46
CA ASP A 57 -6.98 -6.33 5.92
C ASP A 57 -5.80 -6.72 5.01
N TYR A 58 -5.39 -5.83 4.11
CA TYR A 58 -4.22 -6.04 3.25
C TYR A 58 -2.91 -6.22 4.05
N LEU A 59 -2.69 -5.43 5.11
CA LEU A 59 -1.49 -5.57 5.94
C LEU A 59 -1.48 -6.87 6.75
N SER A 60 -2.66 -7.38 7.12
CA SER A 60 -2.80 -8.65 7.82
C SER A 60 -2.58 -9.85 6.89
N ASN A 61 -3.00 -9.73 5.63
CA ASN A 61 -2.90 -10.76 4.60
C ASN A 61 -2.21 -10.21 3.34
N PRO A 62 -0.89 -10.01 3.36
CA PRO A 62 -0.20 -9.44 2.22
C PRO A 62 -0.29 -10.38 1.01
N VAL A 63 -0.83 -9.87 -0.10
CA VAL A 63 -0.83 -10.61 -1.37
C VAL A 63 0.62 -10.73 -1.85
N PRO A 64 1.16 -11.96 -2.04
CA PRO A 64 2.53 -12.16 -2.46
C PRO A 64 2.76 -11.53 -3.84
N ASP A 65 3.83 -10.75 -3.96
CA ASP A 65 4.31 -10.24 -5.24
C ASP A 65 4.71 -11.42 -6.13
N THR A 66 3.83 -11.81 -7.05
CA THR A 66 4.07 -12.94 -7.98
C THR A 66 4.79 -12.48 -9.26
N GLU A 67 5.47 -11.34 -9.21
CA GLU A 67 6.26 -10.85 -10.35
C GLU A 67 7.59 -11.63 -10.40
N PRO A 68 7.88 -12.40 -11.46
CA PRO A 68 9.16 -13.07 -11.60
C PRO A 68 10.26 -12.03 -11.76
N SER A 69 11.08 -11.87 -10.73
CA SER A 69 12.28 -11.04 -10.77
C SER A 69 13.29 -11.62 -11.76
N GLY A 70 13.42 -10.98 -12.92
CA GLY A 70 14.62 -10.94 -13.75
C GLY A 70 15.23 -12.27 -14.16
N THR A 71 14.77 -12.84 -15.28
CA THR A 71 15.59 -13.79 -16.03
C THR A 71 16.86 -13.07 -16.51
N ILE A 72 18.01 -13.37 -15.91
CA ILE A 72 19.30 -12.82 -16.33
C ILE A 72 19.60 -13.34 -17.74
N ARG A 73 19.66 -12.45 -18.73
CA ARG A 73 20.07 -12.81 -20.10
C ARG A 73 21.57 -13.13 -20.14
N ARG A 74 21.94 -14.28 -20.70
CA ARG A 74 23.35 -14.66 -20.92
C ARG A 74 23.97 -13.76 -21.98
N VAL A 75 25.16 -13.20 -21.70
CA VAL A 75 25.94 -12.41 -22.67
C VAL A 75 27.00 -13.32 -23.29
N ALA A 76 27.19 -13.25 -24.61
CA ALA A 76 28.22 -14.03 -25.31
C ALA A 76 29.62 -13.46 -25.01
N GLU A 77 30.57 -14.34 -24.70
CA GLU A 77 32.00 -13.99 -24.56
C GLU A 77 32.56 -13.50 -25.90
N ARG A 78 33.44 -12.52 -25.81
CA ARG A 78 34.05 -11.80 -26.94
C ARG A 78 35.28 -12.51 -27.47
#